data_AF-A0A943WNE1-F1
#
_entry.id   AF-A0A943WNE1-F1
#
_cell.length_a   1.000
_cell.length_b   1.000
_cell.length_c   1.000
_cell.angle_alpha   90.00
_cell.angle_beta   90.00
_cell.angle_gamma   90.00
#
_symmetry.space_group_name_H-M   'P 1'
#
loop_
_entity.id
_entity.type
_entity.pdbx_description
1 polymer ?
#
loop_
_entity_poly.entity_id
_entity_poly.type
_entity_poly.pdbx_seq_one_letter_code
_entity_poly.pdbx_strand_id
1 'polypeptide(L)'
;MKREIIDLFSELISYETTSDSESGKFPSTDTQISFGKILEVKLKEIGLENVNVDKYGYVTGELATNCGDETTVGFISHMDTSPDCSGKDIKPMVIENYNGNIIERKGEKLSPEDFPSLKNYIGKTIICSDGTTLLGSDDKAGVTEILTAVKFLVENPNIKHCNVKVAFTPDEEIGAGVDYFDVEKFKCDYAYTVDGGELGEISYENFNAARAKIDIVGKSVHPGSSRNVMINAALIACRINELLPKNETPRDTEGYEGFYHLTKMEGNVENAHLDYIIRDFDKMSFEKRKDFITSIVESVNAEYGSEVAKLNLYDEYYNMLEVLNENKNVVDIAVKAIRNAGVEPIIEPIRGGTDGARLSFMGLPCPNLFTGGHNFHGPYEFVCAESMEKAVEVILNIVER
;
A
#
# COMPACT_ATOMS: atom_id res chain seq x y z
N MET A 1 -15.80 -17.71 14.65
CA MET A 1 -15.06 -16.64 13.98
C MET A 1 -13.92 -17.20 13.13
N LYS A 2 -12.83 -17.79 13.70
CA LYS A 2 -11.69 -18.29 12.89
C LYS A 2 -12.05 -19.09 11.63
N ARG A 3 -12.91 -20.11 11.76
CA ARG A 3 -13.27 -20.96 10.62
C ARG A 3 -13.99 -20.17 9.51
N GLU A 4 -14.87 -19.26 9.90
CA GLU A 4 -15.61 -18.39 8.99
C GLU A 4 -14.68 -17.42 8.27
N ILE A 5 -13.71 -16.84 8.98
CA ILE A 5 -12.66 -16.01 8.37
C ILE A 5 -11.86 -16.81 7.35
N ILE A 6 -11.40 -18.02 7.70
CA ILE A 6 -10.65 -18.88 6.77
C ILE A 6 -11.49 -19.20 5.52
N ASP A 7 -12.77 -19.55 5.70
CA ASP A 7 -13.65 -19.92 4.60
C ASP A 7 -13.96 -18.71 3.69
N LEU A 8 -14.27 -17.54 4.27
CA LEU A 8 -14.51 -16.31 3.53
C LEU A 8 -13.24 -15.83 2.81
N PHE A 9 -12.11 -15.77 3.51
CA PHE A 9 -10.83 -15.40 2.91
C PHE A 9 -10.47 -16.30 1.72
N SER A 10 -10.58 -17.62 1.91
CA SER A 10 -10.32 -18.61 0.85
C SER A 10 -11.26 -18.45 -0.36
N GLU A 11 -12.50 -18.02 -0.13
CA GLU A 11 -13.43 -17.67 -1.21
C GLU A 11 -12.97 -16.40 -1.94
N LEU A 12 -12.66 -15.33 -1.21
CA LEU A 12 -12.30 -14.04 -1.82
C LEU A 12 -11.01 -14.12 -2.65
N ILE A 13 -9.97 -14.81 -2.17
CA ILE A 13 -8.71 -14.98 -2.91
C ILE A 13 -8.86 -15.87 -4.16
N SER A 14 -9.97 -16.61 -4.29
CA SER A 14 -10.21 -17.41 -5.49
C SER A 14 -10.57 -16.56 -6.73
N TYR A 15 -10.98 -15.31 -6.52
CA TYR A 15 -11.25 -14.36 -7.60
C TYR A 15 -9.96 -13.67 -8.02
N GLU A 16 -9.62 -13.76 -9.31
CA GLU A 16 -8.50 -13.04 -9.92
C GLU A 16 -8.83 -11.54 -9.98
N THR A 17 -8.05 -10.69 -9.34
CA THR A 17 -8.28 -9.23 -9.28
C THR A 17 -7.02 -8.42 -9.55
N THR A 18 -5.99 -9.04 -10.13
CA THR A 18 -4.69 -8.40 -10.38
C THR A 18 -4.84 -7.12 -11.22
N SER A 19 -4.14 -6.06 -10.81
CA SER A 19 -4.10 -4.78 -11.52
C SER A 19 -3.19 -4.85 -12.75
N ASP A 20 -3.39 -3.93 -13.69
CA ASP A 20 -2.61 -3.81 -14.93
C ASP A 20 -2.22 -2.35 -15.19
N SER A 21 -0.98 -2.01 -14.83
CA SER A 21 -0.41 -0.66 -14.98
C SER A 21 -0.32 -0.20 -16.44
N GLU A 22 -0.37 -1.11 -17.41
CA GLU A 22 -0.28 -0.80 -18.85
C GLU A 22 -1.66 -0.70 -19.53
N SER A 23 -2.75 -0.97 -18.80
CA SER A 23 -4.11 -1.04 -19.36
C SER A 23 -4.62 0.29 -19.93
N GLY A 24 -4.19 1.42 -19.35
CA GLY A 24 -4.72 2.75 -19.65
C GLY A 24 -6.20 2.95 -19.31
N LYS A 25 -6.79 2.07 -18.48
CA LYS A 25 -8.19 2.07 -18.05
C LYS A 25 -8.30 2.24 -16.52
N PHE A 26 -9.51 2.52 -16.04
CA PHE A 26 -9.84 2.54 -14.61
C PHE A 26 -11.24 1.94 -14.37
N PRO A 27 -11.39 0.87 -13.56
CA PRO A 27 -10.32 0.02 -13.05
C PRO A 27 -9.46 -0.56 -14.19
N SER A 28 -8.21 -0.89 -13.90
CA SER A 28 -7.25 -1.37 -14.89
C SER A 28 -7.65 -2.72 -15.48
N THR A 29 -8.35 -3.55 -14.69
CA THR A 29 -8.85 -4.87 -15.10
C THR A 29 -10.35 -5.05 -14.85
N ASP A 30 -11.06 -5.63 -15.82
CA ASP A 30 -12.52 -5.86 -15.73
C ASP A 30 -12.89 -6.86 -14.62
N THR A 31 -11.92 -7.65 -14.15
CA THR A 31 -12.13 -8.62 -13.08
C THR A 31 -12.31 -7.95 -11.72
N GLN A 32 -11.69 -6.79 -11.47
CA GLN A 32 -11.94 -5.98 -10.27
C GLN A 32 -13.39 -5.48 -10.22
N ILE A 33 -13.95 -5.02 -11.34
CA ILE A 33 -15.37 -4.63 -11.43
C ILE A 33 -16.27 -5.82 -11.10
N SER A 34 -15.93 -6.99 -11.64
CA SER A 34 -16.69 -8.22 -11.41
C SER A 34 -16.65 -8.64 -9.94
N PHE A 35 -15.49 -8.51 -9.29
CA PHE A 35 -15.33 -8.74 -7.85
C PHE A 35 -16.08 -7.72 -7.01
N GLY A 36 -16.05 -6.43 -7.37
CA GLY A 36 -16.83 -5.40 -6.70
C GLY A 36 -18.34 -5.68 -6.71
N LYS A 37 -18.86 -6.31 -7.79
CA LYS A 37 -20.25 -6.77 -7.84
C LYS A 37 -20.54 -7.95 -6.90
N ILE A 38 -19.57 -8.83 -6.67
CA ILE A 38 -19.69 -9.89 -5.66
C ILE A 38 -19.73 -9.28 -4.25
N LEU A 39 -18.86 -8.31 -3.97
CA LEU A 39 -18.86 -7.59 -2.69
C LEU A 39 -20.16 -6.81 -2.47
N GLU A 40 -20.74 -6.21 -3.52
CA GLU A 40 -22.05 -5.56 -3.46
C GLU A 40 -23.15 -6.53 -2.98
N VAL A 41 -23.17 -7.76 -3.50
CA VAL A 41 -24.11 -8.80 -3.07
C VAL A 41 -23.86 -9.17 -1.61
N LYS A 42 -22.60 -9.44 -1.23
CA LYS A 42 -22.24 -9.82 0.14
C LYS A 42 -22.65 -8.76 1.17
N LEU A 43 -22.38 -7.47 0.91
CA LEU A 43 -22.77 -6.37 1.80
C LEU A 43 -24.30 -6.28 1.97
N LYS A 44 -25.06 -6.47 0.88
CA LYS A 44 -26.53 -6.50 0.93
C LYS A 44 -27.06 -7.72 1.68
N GLU A 45 -26.44 -8.89 1.52
CA GLU A 45 -26.80 -10.11 2.24
C GLU A 45 -26.50 -10.01 3.74
N ILE A 46 -25.41 -9.34 4.12
CA ILE A 46 -25.10 -9.03 5.51
C ILE A 46 -26.16 -8.07 6.09
N GLY A 47 -26.71 -7.17 5.28
CA GLY A 47 -27.76 -6.23 5.69
C GLY A 47 -27.31 -4.78 5.78
N LEU A 48 -26.21 -4.41 5.12
CA LEU A 48 -25.82 -3.00 5.01
C LEU A 48 -26.79 -2.24 4.10
N GLU A 49 -26.94 -0.96 4.40
CA GLU A 49 -27.74 0.01 3.65
C GLU A 49 -26.85 0.79 2.67
N ASN A 50 -27.49 1.53 1.75
CA ASN A 50 -26.81 2.40 0.77
C ASN A 50 -25.71 1.71 -0.05
N VAL A 51 -25.80 0.39 -0.21
CA VAL A 51 -24.76 -0.39 -0.91
C VAL A 51 -24.77 -0.08 -2.41
N ASN A 52 -23.62 0.32 -2.94
CA ASN A 52 -23.47 0.72 -4.34
C ASN A 52 -22.06 0.39 -4.88
N VAL A 53 -22.00 0.02 -6.16
CA VAL A 53 -20.76 0.03 -6.96
C VAL A 53 -20.87 1.15 -7.97
N ASP A 54 -20.01 2.14 -7.90
CA ASP A 54 -20.07 3.29 -8.80
C ASP A 54 -19.46 3.01 -10.18
N LYS A 55 -19.44 4.05 -11.04
CA LYS A 55 -18.93 3.93 -12.41
C LYS A 55 -17.41 3.71 -12.50
N TYR A 56 -16.69 3.96 -11.40
CA TYR A 56 -15.24 3.78 -11.27
C TYR A 56 -14.90 2.47 -10.55
N GLY A 57 -15.91 1.68 -10.13
CA GLY A 57 -15.70 0.39 -9.49
C GLY A 57 -15.62 0.44 -7.97
N TYR A 58 -15.72 1.62 -7.34
CA TYR A 58 -15.73 1.71 -5.88
C TYR A 58 -16.99 1.07 -5.31
N VAL A 59 -16.80 0.09 -4.42
CA VAL A 59 -17.89 -0.50 -3.65
C VAL A 59 -18.02 0.27 -2.35
N THR A 60 -19.23 0.66 -1.96
CA THR A 60 -19.50 1.34 -0.68
C THR A 60 -20.72 0.74 -0.01
N GLY A 61 -20.80 0.81 1.31
CA GLY A 61 -21.95 0.42 2.11
C GLY A 61 -21.95 1.06 3.50
N GLU A 62 -23.10 1.08 4.15
CA GLU A 62 -23.30 1.74 5.45
C GLU A 62 -24.05 0.85 6.43
N LEU A 63 -23.62 0.89 7.69
CA LEU A 63 -24.33 0.33 8.84
C LEU A 63 -24.65 1.47 9.80
N ALA A 64 -25.92 1.83 9.90
CA ALA A 64 -26.39 2.93 10.74
C ALA A 64 -26.19 2.64 12.24
N THR A 65 -25.92 3.68 13.03
CA THR A 65 -25.79 3.58 14.49
C THR A 65 -27.05 2.98 15.15
N ASN A 66 -26.85 2.22 16.23
CA ASN A 66 -27.92 1.70 17.07
C ASN A 66 -27.94 2.29 18.50
N CYS A 67 -27.12 3.32 18.75
CA CYS A 67 -26.95 3.96 20.06
C CYS A 67 -27.16 5.48 20.07
N GLY A 68 -27.30 6.10 18.90
CA GLY A 68 -27.51 7.55 18.75
C GLY A 68 -26.22 8.37 18.74
N ASP A 69 -25.05 7.72 18.74
CA ASP A 69 -23.79 8.38 18.42
C ASP A 69 -23.72 8.64 16.92
N GLU A 70 -23.66 9.91 16.53
CA GLU A 70 -23.65 10.34 15.12
C GLU A 70 -22.26 10.25 14.47
N THR A 71 -21.20 9.93 15.24
CA THR A 71 -19.85 9.72 14.70
C THR A 71 -19.89 8.68 13.58
N THR A 72 -19.24 8.98 12.47
CA THR A 72 -19.17 8.11 11.29
C THR A 72 -17.73 7.69 11.02
N VAL A 73 -17.47 6.40 11.17
CA VAL A 73 -16.14 5.80 10.96
C VAL A 73 -16.12 5.01 9.66
N GLY A 74 -15.12 5.27 8.83
CA GLY A 74 -14.86 4.51 7.60
C GLY A 74 -13.87 3.36 7.81
N PHE A 75 -14.09 2.23 7.14
CA PHE A 75 -13.07 1.20 6.92
C PHE A 75 -12.90 0.96 5.42
N ILE A 76 -11.66 0.94 4.96
CA ILE A 76 -11.32 0.91 3.55
C ILE A 76 -10.30 -0.22 3.33
N SER A 77 -10.52 -1.02 2.31
CA SER A 77 -9.56 -2.02 1.83
C SER A 77 -9.55 -2.00 0.31
N HIS A 78 -8.46 -2.39 -0.31
CA HIS A 78 -8.43 -2.49 -1.78
C HIS A 78 -8.82 -3.90 -2.25
N MET A 79 -9.26 -3.98 -3.50
CA MET A 79 -9.81 -5.19 -4.11
C MET A 79 -8.79 -5.94 -4.96
N ASP A 80 -7.82 -5.23 -5.48
CA ASP A 80 -6.82 -5.76 -6.39
C ASP A 80 -5.72 -6.54 -5.67
N THR A 81 -4.79 -7.06 -6.47
CA THR A 81 -3.58 -7.72 -5.99
C THR A 81 -2.44 -7.26 -6.87
N SER A 82 -1.23 -7.17 -6.32
CA SER A 82 -0.04 -6.72 -7.04
C SER A 82 0.20 -7.42 -8.39
N PRO A 83 0.60 -6.69 -9.45
CA PRO A 83 1.03 -7.25 -10.72
C PRO A 83 2.40 -7.96 -10.67
N ASP A 84 3.15 -7.83 -9.57
CA ASP A 84 4.52 -8.37 -9.44
C ASP A 84 4.56 -9.91 -9.37
N CYS A 85 3.46 -10.53 -8.95
CA CYS A 85 3.30 -11.98 -8.95
C CYS A 85 1.88 -12.34 -9.40
N SER A 86 1.72 -13.48 -10.07
CA SER A 86 0.41 -13.89 -10.59
C SER A 86 -0.60 -14.10 -9.44
N GLY A 87 -1.68 -13.32 -9.42
CA GLY A 87 -2.87 -13.52 -8.57
C GLY A 87 -3.95 -14.41 -9.19
N LYS A 88 -3.62 -15.09 -10.30
CA LYS A 88 -4.53 -15.99 -11.01
C LYS A 88 -4.48 -17.42 -10.49
N ASP A 89 -5.65 -18.06 -10.38
CA ASP A 89 -5.79 -19.48 -10.03
C ASP A 89 -5.16 -19.88 -8.68
N ILE A 90 -5.16 -18.96 -7.71
CA ILE A 90 -4.57 -19.13 -6.37
C ILE A 90 -5.03 -20.44 -5.74
N LYS A 91 -4.08 -21.22 -5.21
CA LYS A 91 -4.33 -22.49 -4.51
C LYS A 91 -3.93 -22.33 -3.04
N PRO A 92 -4.87 -21.94 -2.17
CA PRO A 92 -4.54 -21.76 -0.76
C PRO A 92 -4.25 -23.10 -0.09
N MET A 93 -3.26 -23.07 0.79
CA MET A 93 -2.91 -24.11 1.75
C MET A 93 -3.19 -23.58 3.14
N VAL A 94 -3.92 -24.36 3.95
CA VAL A 94 -4.20 -24.04 5.35
C VAL A 94 -3.40 -24.98 6.24
N ILE A 95 -2.45 -24.43 6.99
CA ILE A 95 -1.53 -25.14 7.88
C ILE A 95 -1.95 -24.86 9.31
N GLU A 96 -2.75 -25.76 9.87
CA GLU A 96 -3.15 -25.69 11.28
C GLU A 96 -2.01 -26.13 12.21
N ASN A 97 -1.93 -25.52 13.39
CA ASN A 97 -0.93 -25.81 14.42
C ASN A 97 0.50 -25.80 13.85
N TYR A 98 0.85 -24.73 13.14
CA TYR A 98 2.15 -24.58 12.50
C TYR A 98 3.28 -24.92 13.46
N ASN A 99 4.17 -25.82 13.05
CA ASN A 99 5.16 -26.44 13.94
C ASN A 99 6.53 -25.72 13.94
N GLY A 100 6.67 -24.61 13.23
CA GLY A 100 7.93 -23.88 13.09
C GLY A 100 8.91 -24.48 12.09
N ASN A 101 8.50 -25.48 11.30
CA ASN A 101 9.33 -26.07 10.25
C ASN A 101 9.05 -25.44 8.88
N ILE A 102 9.84 -25.81 7.87
CA ILE A 102 9.60 -25.42 6.48
C ILE A 102 8.22 -25.92 6.03
N ILE A 103 7.45 -25.06 5.36
CA ILE A 103 6.19 -25.43 4.69
C ILE A 103 6.53 -25.88 3.27
N GLU A 104 6.44 -27.19 3.05
CA GLU A 104 6.65 -27.82 1.74
C GLU A 104 5.40 -27.60 0.87
N ARG A 105 5.61 -27.03 -0.32
CA ARG A 105 4.55 -26.68 -1.28
C ARG A 105 5.03 -26.92 -2.71
N LYS A 106 4.16 -26.75 -3.69
CA LYS A 106 4.42 -27.13 -5.08
C LYS A 106 5.50 -26.26 -5.73
N GLY A 107 5.46 -24.96 -5.49
CA GLY A 107 6.43 -24.00 -5.99
C GLY A 107 7.56 -23.75 -4.99
N GLU A 108 7.88 -22.48 -4.77
CA GLU A 108 8.90 -22.05 -3.82
C GLU A 108 8.66 -22.59 -2.42
N LYS A 109 9.66 -22.78 -1.56
CA LYS A 109 9.41 -23.23 -0.17
C LYS A 109 9.21 -22.05 0.76
N LEU A 110 8.39 -22.17 1.81
CA LEU A 110 8.28 -21.13 2.83
C LEU A 110 9.05 -21.56 4.08
N SER A 111 10.20 -20.93 4.32
CA SER A 111 11.20 -21.33 5.32
C SER A 111 11.36 -20.30 6.43
N PRO A 112 11.41 -20.70 7.72
CA PRO A 112 11.72 -19.81 8.84
C PRO A 112 13.19 -19.37 8.91
N GLU A 113 14.06 -19.90 8.03
CA GLU A 113 15.42 -19.41 7.83
C GLU A 113 15.42 -18.15 6.97
N ASP A 114 14.68 -18.17 5.85
CA ASP A 114 14.54 -17.04 4.93
C ASP A 114 13.60 -15.97 5.50
N PHE A 115 12.54 -16.39 6.20
CA PHE A 115 11.53 -15.53 6.79
C PHE A 115 11.40 -15.79 8.30
N PRO A 116 12.27 -15.19 9.14
CA PRO A 116 12.27 -15.42 10.58
C PRO A 116 10.95 -15.12 11.29
N SER A 117 10.12 -14.23 10.74
CA SER A 117 8.79 -13.88 11.27
C SER A 117 7.86 -15.09 11.42
N LEU A 118 8.03 -16.14 10.62
CA LEU A 118 7.26 -17.40 10.75
C LEU A 118 7.35 -18.01 12.15
N LYS A 119 8.47 -17.81 12.86
CA LYS A 119 8.65 -18.33 14.22
C LYS A 119 7.68 -17.73 15.24
N ASN A 120 7.12 -16.55 14.95
CA ASN A 120 6.11 -15.90 15.79
C ASN A 120 4.75 -16.62 15.73
N TYR A 121 4.56 -17.50 14.74
CA TYR A 121 3.27 -18.16 14.44
C TYR A 121 3.24 -19.65 14.79
N ILE A 122 4.19 -20.14 15.59
CA ILE A 122 4.19 -21.53 16.07
C ILE A 122 2.90 -21.78 16.88
N GLY A 123 2.18 -22.85 16.54
CA GLY A 123 0.90 -23.24 17.13
C GLY A 123 -0.32 -22.49 16.57
N LYS A 124 -0.13 -21.60 15.59
CA LYS A 124 -1.20 -20.85 14.92
C LYS A 124 -1.61 -21.50 13.59
N THR A 125 -2.66 -20.97 12.96
CA THR A 125 -3.08 -21.37 11.61
C THR A 125 -2.49 -20.41 10.58
N ILE A 126 -1.58 -20.90 9.74
CA ILE A 126 -1.02 -20.16 8.60
C ILE A 126 -1.82 -20.49 7.34
N ILE A 127 -2.14 -19.47 6.55
CA ILE A 127 -2.70 -19.61 5.21
C ILE A 127 -1.66 -19.05 4.23
N CYS A 128 -1.26 -19.84 3.22
CA CYS A 128 -0.33 -19.42 2.18
C CYS A 128 -0.76 -19.99 0.82
N SER A 129 -0.17 -19.53 -0.28
CA SER A 129 -0.38 -20.17 -1.59
C SER A 129 0.39 -21.51 -1.70
N ASP A 130 0.15 -22.26 -2.77
CA ASP A 130 0.96 -23.45 -3.12
C ASP A 130 2.39 -23.12 -3.60
N GLY A 131 2.78 -21.84 -3.54
CA GLY A 131 4.09 -21.32 -3.93
C GLY A 131 4.25 -21.02 -5.41
N THR A 132 3.19 -21.15 -6.22
CA THR A 132 3.22 -20.81 -7.66
C THR A 132 2.63 -19.45 -8.01
N THR A 133 2.00 -18.79 -7.03
CA THR A 133 1.24 -17.54 -7.11
C THR A 133 1.46 -16.74 -5.83
N LEU A 134 1.11 -15.45 -5.84
CA LEU A 134 0.86 -14.72 -4.58
C LEU A 134 -0.37 -15.33 -3.86
N LEU A 135 -0.61 -14.92 -2.62
CA LEU A 135 -1.80 -15.34 -1.86
C LEU A 135 -2.97 -14.35 -2.03
N GLY A 136 -2.66 -13.06 -2.10
CA GLY A 136 -3.65 -11.97 -2.10
C GLY A 136 -4.22 -11.69 -0.72
N SER A 137 -3.43 -11.92 0.34
CA SER A 137 -3.75 -11.38 1.67
C SER A 137 -3.71 -9.86 1.66
N ASP A 138 -2.80 -9.27 0.89
CA ASP A 138 -2.83 -7.87 0.48
C ASP A 138 -3.79 -7.71 -0.73
N ASP A 139 -4.99 -7.15 -0.59
CA ASP A 139 -5.67 -6.75 0.67
C ASP A 139 -7.00 -7.50 0.91
N LYS A 140 -7.12 -8.73 0.40
CA LYS A 140 -8.35 -9.52 0.66
C LYS A 140 -8.45 -10.00 2.11
N ALA A 141 -7.36 -9.92 2.89
CA ALA A 141 -7.43 -10.09 4.34
C ALA A 141 -8.22 -8.95 4.98
N GLY A 142 -7.88 -7.69 4.68
CA GLY A 142 -8.63 -6.51 5.12
C GLY A 142 -10.09 -6.53 4.68
N VAL A 143 -10.35 -6.88 3.41
CA VAL A 143 -11.74 -7.07 2.92
C VAL A 143 -12.49 -8.13 3.74
N THR A 144 -11.84 -9.25 4.05
CA THR A 144 -12.44 -10.32 4.88
C THR A 144 -12.74 -9.84 6.29
N GLU A 145 -11.81 -9.10 6.89
CA GLU A 145 -11.90 -8.59 8.25
C GLU A 145 -13.02 -7.56 8.40
N ILE A 146 -13.11 -6.61 7.46
CA ILE A 146 -14.19 -5.62 7.40
C ILE A 146 -15.55 -6.32 7.26
N LEU A 147 -15.68 -7.25 6.29
CA LEU A 147 -16.94 -7.99 6.08
C LEU A 147 -17.34 -8.79 7.32
N THR A 148 -16.38 -9.43 7.99
CA THR A 148 -16.63 -10.22 9.19
C THR A 148 -17.05 -9.33 10.36
N ALA A 149 -16.42 -8.16 10.55
CA ALA A 149 -16.75 -7.23 11.61
C ALA A 149 -18.16 -6.64 11.44
N VAL A 150 -18.51 -6.16 10.25
CA VAL A 150 -19.86 -5.60 10.02
C VAL A 150 -20.94 -6.67 10.11
N LYS A 151 -20.66 -7.89 9.66
CA LYS A 151 -21.57 -9.04 9.87
C LYS A 151 -21.78 -9.33 11.35
N PHE A 152 -20.71 -9.34 12.13
CA PHE A 152 -20.79 -9.56 13.58
C PHE A 152 -21.67 -8.51 14.27
N LEU A 153 -21.55 -7.23 13.90
CA LEU A 153 -22.40 -6.17 14.46
C LEU A 153 -23.89 -6.37 14.11
N VAL A 154 -24.20 -6.73 12.87
CA VAL A 154 -25.59 -7.00 12.45
C VAL A 154 -26.18 -8.20 13.17
N GLU A 155 -25.41 -9.28 13.35
CA GLU A 155 -25.85 -10.47 14.08
C GLU A 155 -25.97 -10.26 15.60
N ASN A 156 -25.33 -9.21 16.13
CA ASN A 156 -25.29 -8.89 17.57
C ASN A 156 -25.80 -7.46 17.86
N PRO A 157 -27.09 -7.15 17.62
CA PRO A 157 -27.64 -5.79 17.70
C PRO A 157 -27.65 -5.17 19.11
N ASN A 158 -27.25 -5.92 20.14
CA ASN A 158 -27.09 -5.43 21.50
C ASN A 158 -25.76 -4.68 21.72
N ILE A 159 -24.76 -4.92 20.86
CA ILE A 159 -23.49 -4.21 20.89
C ILE A 159 -23.74 -2.81 20.36
N LYS A 160 -23.45 -1.80 21.18
CA LYS A 160 -23.67 -0.41 20.80
C LYS A 160 -22.53 0.06 19.90
N HIS A 161 -22.87 0.68 18.78
CA HIS A 161 -21.88 1.19 17.84
C HIS A 161 -22.31 2.51 17.19
N CYS A 162 -21.34 3.28 16.72
CA CYS A 162 -21.55 4.50 15.92
C CYS A 162 -21.93 4.14 14.47
N ASN A 163 -22.03 5.14 13.57
CA ASN A 163 -22.21 4.86 12.15
C ASN A 163 -20.92 4.26 11.58
N VAL A 164 -21.06 3.21 10.77
CA VAL A 164 -19.93 2.54 10.11
C VAL A 164 -20.14 2.60 8.61
N LYS A 165 -19.13 3.06 7.88
CA LYS A 165 -19.10 2.99 6.42
C LYS A 165 -17.94 2.13 5.98
N VAL A 166 -18.15 1.39 4.91
CA VAL A 166 -17.13 0.54 4.31
C VAL A 166 -16.92 0.95 2.86
N ALA A 167 -15.68 0.90 2.39
CA ALA A 167 -15.36 1.05 0.99
C ALA A 167 -14.36 0.00 0.53
N PHE A 168 -14.53 -0.49 -0.70
CA PHE A 168 -13.56 -1.33 -1.37
C PHE A 168 -13.09 -0.66 -2.66
N THR A 169 -11.80 -0.33 -2.72
CA THR A 169 -11.18 0.47 -3.81
C THR A 169 -10.53 -0.43 -4.87
N PRO A 170 -10.54 -0.04 -6.16
CA PRO A 170 -9.78 -0.70 -7.20
C PRO A 170 -8.41 -0.02 -7.44
N ASP A 171 -7.46 -0.70 -8.05
CA ASP A 171 -6.18 -0.18 -8.54
C ASP A 171 -5.26 0.49 -7.48
N GLU A 172 -5.30 0.04 -6.23
CA GLU A 172 -4.36 0.53 -5.20
C GLU A 172 -2.91 0.18 -5.59
N GLU A 173 -2.70 -1.04 -6.07
CA GLU A 173 -1.37 -1.61 -6.34
C GLU A 173 -0.62 -0.92 -7.49
N ILE A 174 -1.33 -0.10 -8.27
CA ILE A 174 -0.75 0.73 -9.33
C ILE A 174 -0.82 2.23 -8.99
N GLY A 175 -1.12 2.55 -7.73
CA GLY A 175 -1.15 3.89 -7.15
C GLY A 175 -2.37 4.74 -7.53
N ALA A 176 -3.42 4.12 -8.08
CA ALA A 176 -4.62 4.82 -8.57
C ALA A 176 -5.85 4.64 -7.66
N GLY A 177 -5.69 3.88 -6.57
CA GLY A 177 -6.71 3.52 -5.58
C GLY A 177 -7.74 4.60 -5.29
N VAL A 178 -7.29 5.84 -5.03
CA VAL A 178 -8.17 6.96 -4.67
C VAL A 178 -8.25 8.09 -5.70
N ASP A 179 -7.87 7.85 -6.96
CA ASP A 179 -7.90 8.87 -8.02
C ASP A 179 -9.30 9.46 -8.26
N TYR A 180 -10.34 8.65 -8.10
CA TYR A 180 -11.73 9.06 -8.29
C TYR A 180 -12.60 8.84 -7.04
N PHE A 181 -11.99 8.63 -5.88
CA PHE A 181 -12.72 8.39 -4.63
C PHE A 181 -13.45 9.67 -4.17
N ASP A 182 -14.76 9.57 -4.00
CA ASP A 182 -15.61 10.70 -3.61
C ASP A 182 -15.70 10.80 -2.07
N VAL A 183 -14.71 11.49 -1.47
CA VAL A 183 -14.63 11.69 -0.01
C VAL A 183 -15.85 12.43 0.53
N GLU A 184 -16.37 13.42 -0.20
CA GLU A 184 -17.55 14.20 0.20
C GLU A 184 -18.82 13.34 0.26
N LYS A 185 -18.95 12.37 -0.65
CA LYS A 185 -20.04 11.40 -0.63
C LYS A 185 -19.83 10.32 0.42
N PHE A 186 -18.59 9.85 0.60
CA PHE A 186 -18.26 8.86 1.64
C PHE A 186 -18.51 9.43 3.03
N LYS A 187 -18.19 10.71 3.26
CA LYS A 187 -18.63 11.51 4.42
C LYS A 187 -18.47 10.79 5.77
N CYS A 188 -17.22 10.49 6.12
CA CYS A 188 -16.84 10.00 7.44
C CYS A 188 -16.11 11.11 8.21
N ASP A 189 -16.17 11.06 9.54
CA ASP A 189 -15.37 11.95 10.40
C ASP A 189 -13.89 11.55 10.34
N TYR A 190 -13.62 10.25 10.23
CA TYR A 190 -12.31 9.65 10.00
C TYR A 190 -12.49 8.23 9.44
N ALA A 191 -11.43 7.67 8.88
CA ALA A 191 -11.43 6.29 8.38
C ALA A 191 -10.15 5.55 8.78
N TYR A 192 -10.10 4.26 8.50
CA TYR A 192 -8.89 3.46 8.54
C TYR A 192 -8.79 2.62 7.27
N THR A 193 -7.63 2.60 6.64
CA THR A 193 -7.31 1.49 5.75
C THR A 193 -7.02 0.25 6.61
N VAL A 194 -7.51 -0.91 6.20
CA VAL A 194 -7.22 -2.19 6.85
C VAL A 194 -6.30 -2.95 5.91
N ASP A 195 -5.09 -2.43 5.75
CA ASP A 195 -4.15 -2.77 4.66
C ASP A 195 -2.69 -2.79 5.19
N GLY A 196 -2.54 -3.07 6.47
CA GLY A 196 -1.25 -3.16 7.14
C GLY A 196 -0.71 -4.59 7.15
N GLY A 197 0.53 -4.74 7.62
CA GLY A 197 1.18 -6.04 7.71
C GLY A 197 0.88 -6.76 9.02
N GLU A 198 1.86 -6.73 9.92
CA GLU A 198 1.92 -7.67 11.04
C GLU A 198 0.98 -7.36 12.20
N LEU A 199 0.66 -8.38 13.00
CA LEU A 199 -0.23 -8.25 14.14
C LEU A 199 0.15 -7.08 15.06
N GLY A 200 -0.76 -6.12 15.22
CA GLY A 200 -0.59 -4.96 16.09
C GLY A 200 -0.03 -3.72 15.39
N GLU A 201 0.36 -3.83 14.12
CA GLU A 201 0.84 -2.70 13.32
C GLU A 201 -0.24 -1.61 13.19
N ILE A 202 0.18 -0.37 13.42
CA ILE A 202 -0.58 0.85 13.09
C ILE A 202 0.37 1.85 12.47
N SER A 203 0.00 2.33 11.29
CA SER A 203 0.88 3.18 10.49
C SER A 203 0.16 4.48 10.17
N TYR A 204 0.73 5.59 10.64
CA TYR A 204 0.16 6.95 10.49
C TYR A 204 1.21 7.94 9.96
N GLU A 205 2.34 7.42 9.48
CA GLU A 205 3.40 8.16 8.83
C GLU A 205 3.76 7.45 7.53
N ASN A 206 4.01 8.22 6.47
CA ASN A 206 4.50 7.70 5.19
C ASN A 206 5.54 8.64 4.59
N PHE A 207 6.22 8.23 3.52
CA PHE A 207 7.17 9.13 2.86
C PHE A 207 6.46 10.34 2.23
N ASN A 208 7.15 11.48 2.20
CA ASN A 208 6.95 12.46 1.13
C ASN A 208 7.67 11.95 -0.12
N ALA A 209 7.07 12.14 -1.28
CA ALA A 209 7.51 11.55 -2.54
C ALA A 209 7.55 12.59 -3.66
N ALA A 210 8.64 12.58 -4.42
CA ALA A 210 8.78 13.31 -5.67
C ALA A 210 9.43 12.42 -6.73
N ARG A 211 9.21 12.79 -7.99
CA ARG A 211 9.86 12.17 -9.14
C ARG A 211 10.71 13.20 -9.87
N ALA A 212 11.94 12.82 -10.18
CA ALA A 212 12.93 13.63 -10.89
C ALA A 212 13.32 12.94 -12.19
N LYS A 213 12.82 13.46 -13.32
CA LYS A 213 13.17 13.00 -14.66
C LYS A 213 14.21 13.93 -15.26
N ILE A 214 15.36 13.39 -15.65
CA ILE A 214 16.47 14.16 -16.19
C ILE A 214 16.74 13.74 -17.63
N ASP A 215 16.41 14.62 -18.57
CA ASP A 215 16.71 14.45 -19.99
C ASP A 215 18.03 15.12 -20.33
N ILE A 216 18.93 14.39 -20.98
CA ILE A 216 20.29 14.83 -21.27
C ILE A 216 20.52 14.80 -22.77
N VAL A 217 20.95 15.94 -23.32
CA VAL A 217 21.27 16.11 -24.75
C VAL A 217 22.78 16.25 -24.91
N GLY A 218 23.35 15.30 -25.63
CA GLY A 218 24.75 15.27 -26.01
C GLY A 218 25.01 15.84 -27.40
N LYS A 219 26.20 15.55 -27.92
CA LYS A 219 26.64 15.94 -29.26
C LYS A 219 27.46 14.80 -29.84
N SER A 220 26.81 13.99 -30.67
CA SER A 220 27.42 12.85 -31.32
C SER A 220 28.20 13.25 -32.58
N VAL A 221 29.43 12.76 -32.70
CA VAL A 221 30.29 12.87 -33.89
C VAL A 221 31.11 11.60 -34.04
N HIS A 222 31.74 11.38 -35.19
CA HIS A 222 32.58 10.20 -35.41
C HIS A 222 33.67 10.08 -34.32
N PRO A 223 33.81 8.94 -33.63
CA PRO A 223 34.75 8.81 -32.50
C PRO A 223 36.19 9.17 -32.84
N GLY A 224 36.65 8.86 -34.06
CA GLY A 224 38.00 9.19 -34.54
C GLY A 224 38.29 10.68 -34.72
N SER A 225 37.26 11.55 -34.71
CA SER A 225 37.40 13.00 -34.87
C SER A 225 36.66 13.77 -33.76
N SER A 226 36.55 13.17 -32.57
CA SER A 226 35.67 13.64 -31.48
C SER A 226 36.30 14.64 -30.51
N ARG A 227 37.63 14.81 -30.54
CA ARG A 227 38.38 15.63 -29.58
C ARG A 227 37.84 17.05 -29.51
N ASN A 228 37.46 17.49 -28.30
CA ASN A 228 36.90 18.82 -28.01
C ASN A 228 35.60 19.16 -28.76
N VAL A 229 34.90 18.17 -29.33
CA VAL A 229 33.65 18.37 -30.08
C VAL A 229 32.51 17.51 -29.51
N MET A 230 32.80 16.25 -29.17
CA MET A 230 31.79 15.33 -28.65
C MET A 230 31.38 15.71 -27.23
N ILE A 231 30.08 15.66 -26.98
CA ILE A 231 29.49 15.66 -25.63
C ILE A 231 28.75 14.33 -25.53
N ASN A 232 29.09 13.50 -24.55
CA ASN A 232 28.53 12.17 -24.43
C ASN A 232 27.46 12.15 -23.34
N ALA A 233 26.18 12.11 -23.75
CA ALA A 233 25.05 12.17 -22.82
C ALA A 233 25.07 11.02 -21.79
N ALA A 234 25.42 9.80 -22.20
CA ALA A 234 25.52 8.66 -21.29
C ALA A 234 26.58 8.87 -20.19
N LEU A 235 27.71 9.53 -20.50
CA LEU A 235 28.72 9.84 -19.48
C LEU A 235 28.26 10.95 -18.53
N ILE A 236 27.52 11.93 -19.03
CA ILE A 236 26.89 12.96 -18.19
C ILE A 236 25.88 12.30 -17.24
N ALA A 237 25.10 11.33 -17.72
CA ALA A 237 24.16 10.58 -16.90
C ALA A 237 24.86 9.84 -15.75
N CYS A 238 25.96 9.13 -16.05
CA CYS A 238 26.80 8.52 -15.01
C CYS A 238 27.33 9.56 -14.01
N ARG A 239 27.76 10.73 -14.50
CA ARG A 239 28.30 11.81 -13.67
C ARG A 239 27.26 12.36 -12.70
N ILE A 240 26.03 12.59 -13.15
CA ILE A 240 24.92 13.04 -12.29
C ILE A 240 24.69 12.01 -11.17
N ASN A 241 24.63 10.73 -11.51
CA ASN A 241 24.45 9.67 -10.52
C ASN A 241 25.62 9.57 -9.52
N GLU A 242 26.86 9.79 -9.98
CA GLU A 242 28.05 9.80 -9.11
C GLU A 242 28.07 10.95 -8.09
N LEU A 243 27.35 12.03 -8.36
CA LEU A 243 27.27 13.21 -7.48
C LEU A 243 26.22 13.05 -6.37
N LEU A 244 25.29 12.09 -6.49
CA LEU A 244 24.34 11.76 -5.44
C LEU A 244 25.00 10.99 -4.28
N PRO A 245 24.43 11.05 -3.05
CA PRO A 245 25.00 10.36 -1.89
C PRO A 245 24.87 8.84 -2.06
N LYS A 246 26.00 8.13 -2.01
CA LYS A 246 26.05 6.68 -2.31
C LYS A 246 25.39 5.79 -1.26
N ASN A 247 25.22 6.30 -0.05
CA ASN A 247 24.63 5.59 1.10
C ASN A 247 23.16 5.98 1.33
N GLU A 248 22.58 6.86 0.51
CA GLU A 248 21.18 7.26 0.63
C GLU A 248 20.37 6.61 -0.50
N THR A 249 20.41 5.28 -0.55
CA THR A 249 19.68 4.45 -1.52
C THR A 249 18.72 3.51 -0.78
N PRO A 250 17.65 2.99 -1.42
CA PRO A 250 16.73 2.04 -0.77
C PRO A 250 17.43 0.82 -0.18
N ARG A 251 18.53 0.36 -0.79
CA ARG A 251 19.31 -0.79 -0.33
C ARG A 251 20.00 -0.53 1.01
N ASP A 252 20.40 0.72 1.24
CA ASP A 252 21.29 1.13 2.33
C ASP A 252 20.56 1.95 3.41
N THR A 253 19.23 2.02 3.39
CA THR A 253 18.41 2.83 4.30
C THR A 253 17.26 2.04 4.91
N GLU A 254 16.95 2.29 6.18
CA GLU A 254 15.87 1.66 6.93
C GLU A 254 15.08 2.65 7.81
N GLY A 255 13.95 2.22 8.37
CA GLY A 255 13.14 3.03 9.29
C GLY A 255 12.75 4.40 8.71
N TYR A 256 13.25 5.49 9.31
CA TYR A 256 12.95 6.88 8.93
C TYR A 256 13.94 7.49 7.92
N GLU A 257 14.92 6.73 7.45
CA GLU A 257 15.94 7.26 6.52
C GLU A 257 15.36 7.43 5.10
N GLY A 258 15.43 8.65 4.57
CA GLY A 258 15.08 8.97 3.18
C GLY A 258 16.18 8.62 2.18
N PHE A 259 15.84 8.60 0.88
CA PHE A 259 16.76 8.19 -0.19
C PHE A 259 16.50 8.87 -1.54
N TYR A 260 17.46 8.70 -2.44
CA TYR A 260 17.29 8.85 -3.89
C TYR A 260 17.37 7.46 -4.52
N HIS A 261 16.51 7.18 -5.49
CA HIS A 261 16.53 5.89 -6.18
C HIS A 261 16.41 6.07 -7.69
N LEU A 262 17.45 5.66 -8.42
CA LEU A 262 17.44 5.58 -9.88
C LEU A 262 16.59 4.37 -10.30
N THR A 263 15.38 4.63 -10.79
CA THR A 263 14.41 3.59 -11.18
C THR A 263 14.58 3.17 -12.64
N LYS A 264 15.00 4.09 -13.51
CA LYS A 264 15.25 3.82 -14.93
C LYS A 264 16.42 4.64 -15.46
N MET A 265 17.23 4.03 -16.30
CA MET A 265 18.30 4.69 -17.06
C MET A 265 18.36 4.15 -18.48
N GLU A 266 18.42 5.04 -19.46
CA GLU A 266 18.67 4.71 -20.87
C GLU A 266 19.55 5.78 -21.50
N GLY A 267 20.40 5.44 -22.47
CA GLY A 267 21.18 6.46 -23.14
C GLY A 267 22.27 5.98 -24.09
N ASN A 268 22.74 6.91 -24.89
CA ASN A 268 23.87 6.79 -25.82
C ASN A 268 24.63 8.13 -25.87
N VAL A 269 25.45 8.36 -26.91
CA VAL A 269 26.23 9.61 -27.03
C VAL A 269 25.33 10.83 -27.22
N GLU A 270 24.22 10.68 -27.94
CA GLU A 270 23.36 11.79 -28.37
C GLU A 270 22.30 12.14 -27.32
N ASN A 271 21.67 11.13 -26.69
CA ASN A 271 20.64 11.36 -25.69
C ASN A 271 20.78 10.37 -24.53
N ALA A 272 20.44 10.81 -23.32
CA ALA A 272 20.27 9.95 -22.17
C ALA A 272 19.11 10.43 -21.31
N HIS A 273 18.52 9.51 -20.54
CA HIS A 273 17.41 9.76 -19.65
C HIS A 273 17.66 9.05 -18.31
N LEU A 274 17.41 9.76 -17.22
CA LEU A 274 17.40 9.23 -15.87
C LEU A 274 16.03 9.49 -15.24
N ASP A 275 15.45 8.47 -14.62
CA ASP A 275 14.24 8.57 -13.82
C ASP A 275 14.58 8.25 -12.37
N TYR A 276 14.39 9.21 -11.48
CA TYR A 276 14.60 9.07 -10.05
C TYR A 276 13.30 9.22 -9.29
N ILE A 277 13.17 8.45 -8.21
CA ILE A 277 12.24 8.77 -7.12
C ILE A 277 13.02 9.30 -5.91
N ILE A 278 12.43 10.26 -5.22
CA ILE A 278 12.97 10.91 -4.02
C ILE A 278 11.98 10.63 -2.89
N ARG A 279 12.47 10.17 -1.74
CA ARG A 279 11.66 9.80 -0.58
C ARG A 279 12.27 10.35 0.70
N ASP A 280 11.46 10.97 1.55
CA ASP A 280 11.86 11.35 2.92
C ASP A 280 10.63 11.59 3.81
N PHE A 281 10.69 11.20 5.09
CA PHE A 281 9.59 11.43 6.04
C PHE A 281 9.51 12.89 6.48
N ASP A 282 10.66 13.56 6.64
CA ASP A 282 10.72 14.95 7.08
C ASP A 282 10.57 15.87 5.87
N LYS A 283 9.59 16.78 5.94
CA LYS A 283 9.27 17.72 4.85
C LYS A 283 10.45 18.65 4.53
N MET A 284 11.23 19.07 5.53
CA MET A 284 12.38 19.94 5.28
C MET A 284 13.54 19.18 4.62
N SER A 285 13.80 17.95 5.06
CA SER A 285 14.79 17.05 4.46
C SER A 285 14.38 16.69 3.02
N PHE A 286 13.11 16.40 2.79
CA PHE A 286 12.54 16.17 1.46
C PHE A 286 12.80 17.34 0.49
N GLU A 287 12.51 18.58 0.91
CA GLU A 287 12.79 19.77 0.08
C GLU A 287 14.29 19.98 -0.14
N LYS A 288 15.13 19.74 0.87
CA LYS A 288 16.59 19.79 0.69
C LYS A 288 17.07 18.77 -0.32
N ARG A 289 16.43 17.60 -0.42
CA ARG A 289 16.79 16.59 -1.43
C ARG A 289 16.45 17.05 -2.84
N LYS A 290 15.28 17.65 -3.01
CA LYS A 290 14.82 18.29 -4.25
C LYS A 290 15.78 19.40 -4.69
N ASP A 291 16.18 20.26 -3.75
CA ASP A 291 17.17 21.31 -4.00
C ASP A 291 18.54 20.73 -4.36
N PHE A 292 18.96 19.65 -3.70
CA PHE A 292 20.26 19.03 -3.94
C PHE A 292 20.37 18.42 -5.34
N ILE A 293 19.39 17.63 -5.79
CA ILE A 293 19.40 17.06 -7.15
C ILE A 293 19.31 18.17 -8.22
N THR A 294 18.56 19.25 -7.93
CA THR A 294 18.52 20.44 -8.79
C THR A 294 19.90 21.08 -8.91
N SER A 295 20.59 21.28 -7.79
CA SER A 295 21.94 21.86 -7.76
C SER A 295 22.99 21.01 -8.48
N ILE A 296 22.84 19.67 -8.48
CA ILE A 296 23.68 18.76 -9.26
C ILE A 296 23.50 19.01 -10.75
N VAL A 297 22.25 19.08 -11.23
CA VAL A 297 21.95 19.34 -12.64
C VAL A 297 22.47 20.71 -13.08
N GLU A 298 22.29 21.73 -12.25
CA GLU A 298 22.84 23.08 -12.49
C GLU A 298 24.37 23.10 -12.55
N SER A 299 25.04 22.40 -11.62
CA SER A 299 26.50 22.29 -11.61
C SER A 299 27.03 21.61 -12.87
N VAL A 300 26.38 20.53 -13.31
CA VAL A 300 26.72 19.85 -14.57
C VAL A 300 26.55 20.80 -15.75
N ASN A 301 25.42 21.51 -15.86
CA ASN A 301 25.23 22.48 -16.94
C ASN A 301 26.30 23.59 -16.93
N ALA A 302 26.73 24.04 -15.75
CA ALA A 302 27.82 25.01 -15.62
C ALA A 302 29.17 24.47 -16.09
N GLU A 303 29.49 23.18 -15.85
CA GLU A 303 30.71 22.53 -16.36
C GLU A 303 30.77 22.54 -17.90
N TYR A 304 29.63 22.40 -18.57
CA TYR A 304 29.54 22.40 -20.04
C TYR A 304 29.29 23.80 -20.64
N GLY A 305 28.94 24.79 -19.83
CA GLY A 305 28.64 26.15 -20.28
C GLY A 305 27.34 26.26 -21.10
N SER A 306 26.48 25.25 -21.07
CA SER A 306 25.20 25.18 -21.76
C SER A 306 24.25 24.22 -21.04
N GLU A 307 22.95 24.36 -21.27
CA GLU A 307 21.94 23.40 -20.78
C GLU A 307 22.06 22.08 -21.56
N VAL A 308 22.82 21.14 -21.00
CA VAL A 308 22.99 19.76 -21.52
C VAL A 308 22.08 18.78 -20.78
N ALA A 309 21.60 19.12 -19.59
CA ALA A 309 20.69 18.33 -18.78
C ALA A 309 19.51 19.18 -18.32
N LYS A 310 18.29 18.64 -18.49
CA LYS A 310 17.04 19.27 -18.09
C LYS A 310 16.33 18.43 -17.05
N LEU A 311 16.07 19.01 -15.88
CA LEU A 311 15.32 18.38 -14.80
C LEU A 311 13.82 18.72 -14.90
N ASN A 312 12.98 17.68 -14.91
CA ASN A 312 11.56 17.76 -14.66
C ASN A 312 11.27 17.11 -13.29
N LEU A 313 11.00 17.94 -12.29
CA LEU A 313 10.78 17.55 -10.91
C LEU A 313 9.34 17.88 -10.50
N TYR A 314 8.62 16.91 -9.96
CA TYR A 314 7.27 17.09 -9.44
C TYR A 314 7.00 16.20 -8.24
N ASP A 315 6.14 16.67 -7.34
CA ASP A 315 5.72 15.93 -6.15
C ASP A 315 4.65 14.89 -6.52
N GLU A 316 4.67 13.75 -5.83
CA GLU A 316 3.76 12.61 -6.03
C GLU A 316 2.74 12.52 -4.88
N TYR A 317 3.22 12.47 -3.62
CA TYR A 317 2.40 12.45 -2.41
C TYR A 317 3.20 12.97 -1.20
N TYR A 318 2.52 13.21 -0.08
CA TYR A 318 3.09 13.76 1.14
C TYR A 318 2.84 12.85 2.35
N ASN A 319 3.56 13.09 3.43
CA ASN A 319 3.41 12.37 4.70
C ASN A 319 2.11 12.76 5.41
N MET A 320 1.22 11.80 5.64
CA MET A 320 -0.08 11.97 6.30
C MET A 320 0.02 12.42 7.76
N LEU A 321 1.20 12.29 8.38
CA LEU A 321 1.45 12.82 9.73
C LEU A 321 1.09 14.31 9.85
N GLU A 322 1.25 15.09 8.78
CA GLU A 322 0.85 16.50 8.73
C GLU A 322 -0.64 16.67 9.06
N VAL A 323 -1.50 15.86 8.44
CA VAL A 323 -2.96 15.86 8.65
C VAL A 323 -3.35 15.20 9.97
N LEU A 324 -2.71 14.08 10.31
CA LEU A 324 -3.05 13.30 11.51
C LEU A 324 -2.62 14.00 12.81
N ASN A 325 -1.61 14.89 12.76
CA ASN A 325 -1.26 15.73 13.90
C ASN A 325 -2.38 16.70 14.32
N GLU A 326 -3.26 17.08 13.41
CA GLU A 326 -4.44 17.88 13.70
C GLU A 326 -5.62 17.01 14.20
N ASN A 327 -5.53 15.69 14.01
CA ASN A 327 -6.58 14.70 14.28
C ASN A 327 -6.08 13.56 15.20
N LYS A 328 -5.23 13.87 16.18
CA LYS A 328 -4.51 12.87 17.01
C LYS A 328 -5.40 11.81 17.66
N ASN A 329 -6.64 12.17 17.98
CA ASN A 329 -7.60 11.25 18.56
C ASN A 329 -7.82 10.00 17.70
N VAL A 330 -7.70 10.09 16.37
CA VAL A 330 -7.92 8.95 15.45
C VAL A 330 -6.86 7.86 15.67
N VAL A 331 -5.60 8.24 15.86
CA VAL A 331 -4.52 7.29 16.16
C VAL A 331 -4.69 6.71 17.57
N ASP A 332 -5.03 7.56 18.56
CA ASP A 332 -5.24 7.12 19.94
C ASP A 332 -6.40 6.11 20.07
N ILE A 333 -7.47 6.28 19.30
CA ILE A 333 -8.60 5.35 19.23
C ILE A 333 -8.14 3.98 18.73
N ALA A 334 -7.38 3.93 17.63
CA ALA A 334 -6.88 2.68 17.08
C ALA A 334 -5.88 2.00 18.02
N VAL A 335 -4.93 2.75 18.58
CA VAL A 335 -3.98 2.25 19.58
C VAL A 335 -4.70 1.65 20.79
N LYS A 336 -5.76 2.29 21.28
CA LYS A 336 -6.59 1.76 22.37
C LYS A 336 -7.35 0.50 21.94
N ALA A 337 -7.90 0.46 20.73
CA ALA A 337 -8.62 -0.69 20.20
C ALA A 337 -7.72 -1.93 20.04
N ILE A 338 -6.47 -1.74 19.59
CA ILE A 338 -5.43 -2.79 19.52
C ILE A 338 -5.15 -3.36 20.91
N ARG A 339 -4.96 -2.49 21.92
CA ARG A 339 -4.77 -2.94 23.30
C ARG A 339 -5.98 -3.66 23.87
N ASN A 340 -7.20 -3.20 23.54
CA ASN A 340 -8.44 -3.85 23.97
C ASN A 340 -8.60 -5.26 23.37
N ALA A 341 -8.05 -5.51 22.18
CA ALA A 341 -7.97 -6.84 21.57
C ALA A 341 -6.88 -7.73 22.21
N GLY A 342 -6.14 -7.21 23.20
CA GLY A 342 -5.06 -7.92 23.89
C GLY A 342 -3.76 -8.00 23.08
N VAL A 343 -3.55 -7.05 22.17
CA VAL A 343 -2.37 -6.96 21.29
C VAL A 343 -1.54 -5.74 21.69
N GLU A 344 -0.21 -5.84 21.62
CA GLU A 344 0.66 -4.66 21.80
C GLU A 344 0.75 -3.89 20.48
N PRO A 345 0.44 -2.58 20.46
CA PRO A 345 0.57 -1.77 19.26
C PRO A 345 2.02 -1.63 18.80
N ILE A 346 2.24 -1.77 17.50
CA ILE A 346 3.53 -1.57 16.84
C ILE A 346 3.37 -0.37 15.91
N ILE A 347 4.14 0.69 16.14
CA ILE A 347 4.11 1.88 15.28
C ILE A 347 5.23 1.74 14.27
N GLU A 348 4.87 1.39 13.04
CA GLU A 348 5.82 1.28 11.93
C GLU A 348 5.56 2.40 10.90
N PRO A 349 6.59 3.10 10.43
CA PRO A 349 6.44 4.08 9.38
C PRO A 349 6.32 3.41 8.01
N ILE A 350 5.39 3.86 7.16
CA ILE A 350 5.26 3.34 5.81
C ILE A 350 6.37 3.92 4.93
N ARG A 351 7.30 3.07 4.49
CA ARG A 351 8.38 3.44 3.54
C ARG A 351 7.89 3.49 2.09
N GLY A 352 6.73 4.12 1.88
CA GLY A 352 6.03 4.25 0.60
C GLY A 352 4.90 5.28 0.68
N GLY A 353 3.86 5.09 -0.12
CA GLY A 353 2.59 5.81 -0.02
C GLY A 353 1.47 4.79 0.14
N THR A 354 0.32 5.22 0.64
CA THR A 354 -0.91 4.42 0.73
C THR A 354 -2.09 5.26 0.29
N ASP A 355 -3.19 4.61 -0.07
CA ASP A 355 -4.48 5.28 -0.25
C ASP A 355 -4.87 6.13 0.97
N GLY A 356 -4.65 5.61 2.19
CA GLY A 356 -4.92 6.33 3.44
C GLY A 356 -4.17 7.68 3.55
N ALA A 357 -2.92 7.72 3.06
CA ALA A 357 -2.15 8.96 3.04
C ALA A 357 -2.77 9.99 2.09
N ARG A 358 -3.15 9.58 0.88
CA ARG A 358 -3.81 10.45 -0.10
C ARG A 358 -5.18 10.92 0.39
N LEU A 359 -5.99 10.02 0.96
CA LEU A 359 -7.28 10.33 1.55
C LEU A 359 -7.18 11.37 2.68
N SER A 360 -6.13 11.27 3.50
CA SER A 360 -5.86 12.26 4.55
C SER A 360 -5.72 13.67 3.98
N PHE A 361 -4.97 13.83 2.88
CA PHE A 361 -4.87 15.13 2.19
C PHE A 361 -6.14 15.54 1.42
N MET A 362 -7.02 14.59 1.10
CA MET A 362 -8.34 14.85 0.53
C MET A 362 -9.40 15.21 1.58
N GLY A 363 -9.03 15.31 2.86
CA GLY A 363 -9.90 15.73 3.95
C GLY A 363 -10.48 14.59 4.79
N LEU A 364 -10.01 13.35 4.60
CA LEU A 364 -10.41 12.17 5.38
C LEU A 364 -9.21 11.59 6.14
N PRO A 365 -8.98 11.97 7.42
CA PRO A 365 -7.93 11.39 8.25
C PRO A 365 -7.99 9.86 8.26
N CYS A 366 -6.96 9.21 7.73
CA CYS A 366 -7.02 7.77 7.43
C CYS A 366 -5.69 7.04 7.71
N PRO A 367 -5.42 6.64 8.97
CA PRO A 367 -4.32 5.74 9.30
C PRO A 367 -4.53 4.33 8.76
N ASN A 368 -3.46 3.53 8.74
CA ASN A 368 -3.48 2.13 8.32
C ASN A 368 -3.46 1.18 9.53
N LEU A 369 -4.30 0.13 9.49
CA LEU A 369 -4.40 -0.95 10.48
C LEU A 369 -3.87 -2.25 9.90
N PHE A 370 -3.24 -3.08 10.72
CA PHE A 370 -2.78 -4.42 10.34
C PHE A 370 -3.88 -5.36 9.85
N THR A 371 -3.48 -6.33 9.01
CA THR A 371 -4.28 -7.49 8.57
C THR A 371 -3.74 -8.82 9.10
N GLY A 372 -2.49 -8.84 9.56
CA GLY A 372 -1.76 -10.06 9.94
C GLY A 372 -1.12 -10.81 8.76
N GLY A 373 -1.09 -10.16 7.59
CA GLY A 373 -0.41 -10.63 6.39
C GLY A 373 1.09 -10.33 6.40
N HIS A 374 1.84 -11.10 5.59
CA HIS A 374 3.29 -11.01 5.48
C HIS A 374 3.76 -11.33 4.07
N ASN A 375 4.95 -10.84 3.74
CA ASN A 375 5.65 -11.15 2.49
C ASN A 375 4.78 -10.88 1.24
N PHE A 376 4.09 -9.73 1.23
CA PHE A 376 3.22 -9.31 0.15
C PHE A 376 3.92 -9.31 -1.23
N HIS A 377 3.10 -9.29 -2.28
CA HIS A 377 3.52 -9.14 -3.68
C HIS A 377 4.38 -10.28 -4.25
N GLY A 378 4.42 -11.43 -3.59
CA GLY A 378 5.29 -12.53 -3.98
C GLY A 378 4.77 -13.92 -3.63
N PRO A 379 5.44 -14.97 -4.13
CA PRO A 379 5.00 -16.33 -3.89
C PRO A 379 5.19 -16.77 -2.44
N TYR A 380 5.90 -16.01 -1.60
CA TYR A 380 6.12 -16.33 -0.17
C TYR A 380 5.08 -15.71 0.76
N GLU A 381 4.07 -15.07 0.21
CA GLU A 381 2.99 -14.42 0.94
C GLU A 381 2.23 -15.42 1.83
N PHE A 382 1.98 -15.01 3.08
CA PHE A 382 1.18 -15.77 4.02
C PHE A 382 0.44 -14.86 5.01
N VAL A 383 -0.66 -15.34 5.56
CA VAL A 383 -1.42 -14.66 6.62
C VAL A 383 -1.68 -15.62 7.79
N CYS A 384 -1.72 -15.07 9.00
CA CYS A 384 -2.07 -15.81 10.22
C CYS A 384 -3.55 -15.61 10.54
N ALA A 385 -4.36 -16.69 10.54
CA ALA A 385 -5.80 -16.58 10.75
C ALA A 385 -6.18 -16.02 12.14
N GLU A 386 -5.41 -16.33 13.18
CA GLU A 386 -5.59 -15.72 14.51
C GLU A 386 -5.25 -14.24 14.53
N SER A 387 -4.41 -13.75 13.61
CA SER A 387 -4.12 -12.31 13.49
C SER A 387 -5.27 -11.59 12.80
N MET A 388 -5.87 -12.20 11.77
CA MET A 388 -7.09 -11.69 11.15
C MET A 388 -8.25 -11.61 12.16
N GLU A 389 -8.41 -12.61 13.05
CA GLU A 389 -9.38 -12.53 14.16
C GLU A 389 -9.14 -11.30 15.04
N LYS A 390 -7.86 -10.95 15.28
CA LYS A 390 -7.51 -9.75 16.05
C LYS A 390 -7.79 -8.46 15.28
N ALA A 391 -7.58 -8.42 13.97
CA ALA A 391 -7.97 -7.27 13.16
C ALA A 391 -9.49 -7.03 13.23
N VAL A 392 -10.30 -8.10 13.15
CA VAL A 392 -11.77 -8.03 13.37
C VAL A 392 -12.10 -7.47 14.75
N GLU A 393 -11.47 -7.98 15.82
CA GLU A 393 -11.66 -7.46 17.18
C GLU A 393 -11.31 -5.96 17.28
N VAL A 394 -10.25 -5.52 16.59
CA VAL A 394 -9.84 -4.11 16.56
C VAL A 394 -10.88 -3.24 15.85
N ILE A 395 -11.38 -3.65 14.68
CA ILE A 395 -12.45 -2.95 13.97
C ILE A 395 -13.68 -2.79 14.88
N LEU A 396 -14.08 -3.86 15.58
CA LEU A 396 -15.20 -3.83 16.53
C LEU A 396 -14.93 -2.86 17.71
N ASN A 397 -13.74 -2.92 18.31
CA ASN A 397 -13.35 -2.05 19.42
C ASN A 397 -13.29 -0.56 19.04
N ILE A 398 -13.04 -0.23 17.76
CA ILE A 398 -13.03 1.16 17.26
C ILE A 398 -14.45 1.74 17.22
N VAL A 399 -15.43 0.93 16.81
CA VAL A 399 -16.80 1.41 16.57
C VAL A 399 -17.72 1.22 17.78
N GLU A 400 -17.36 0.37 18.73
CA GLU A 400 -18.12 0.14 19.96
C GLU A 400 -18.29 1.43 20.78
N ARG A 401 -19.44 1.59 21.44
CA ARG A 401 -19.84 2.78 22.22
C ARG A 401 -20.40 2.47 23.60
#